data_AF-A0A562UUL7-F1
#
_entry.id   AF-A0A562UUL7-F1
#
_cell.length_a   1.000
_cell.length_b   1.000
_cell.length_c   1.000
_cell.angle_alpha   90.00
_cell.angle_beta   90.00
_cell.angle_gamma   90.00
#
_symmetry.space_group_name_H-M   'P 1'
#
loop_
_entity.id
_entity.type
_entity.pdbx_description
1 polymer ?
#
loop_
_entity_poly.entity_id
_entity_poly.type
_entity_poly.pdbx_seq_one_letter_code
_entity_poly.pdbx_strand_id
1 'polypeptide(L)'
;MIKLITAAALMAASFQTPPAKRDEPQLSQEHTAMLRCSAAFALVSYGQANGDEAAKAWPTIDPRGREFFVRSLAKIIDDTGMTRDQVSQLAEAQAQRLLDADLLDSVMPGCLLMLDASGV
;
A
#
# COMPACT_ATOMS: atom_id res chain seq x y z
N MET A 1 -70.31 -24.95 -12.26
CA MET A 1 -69.72 -24.04 -13.25
C MET A 1 -68.47 -23.42 -12.64
N ILE A 2 -67.39 -23.41 -13.42
CA ILE A 2 -66.14 -22.63 -13.25
C ILE A 2 -65.12 -23.18 -12.22
N LYS A 3 -64.13 -23.87 -12.80
CA LYS A 3 -62.81 -24.23 -12.26
C LYS A 3 -62.00 -22.95 -12.00
N LEU A 4 -61.37 -22.84 -10.84
CA LEU A 4 -60.28 -21.88 -10.59
C LEU A 4 -58.97 -22.66 -10.47
N ILE A 5 -58.17 -22.57 -11.52
CA ILE A 5 -56.84 -23.18 -11.64
C ILE A 5 -55.85 -22.21 -11.00
N THR A 6 -55.23 -22.60 -9.89
CA THR A 6 -54.16 -21.84 -9.25
C THR A 6 -52.87 -22.06 -10.02
N ALA A 7 -52.38 -21.02 -10.71
CA ALA A 7 -51.13 -21.04 -11.43
C ALA A 7 -49.95 -21.05 -10.45
N ALA A 8 -49.17 -22.13 -10.46
CA ALA A 8 -47.88 -22.20 -9.77
C ALA A 8 -46.84 -21.44 -10.61
N ALA A 9 -46.45 -20.25 -10.16
CA ALA A 9 -45.37 -19.49 -10.78
C ALA A 9 -44.02 -20.13 -10.42
N LEU A 10 -43.35 -20.74 -11.40
CA LEU A 10 -41.96 -21.17 -11.29
C LEU A 10 -41.06 -19.94 -11.12
N MET A 11 -40.45 -19.79 -9.95
CA MET A 11 -39.30 -18.92 -9.77
C MET A 11 -38.08 -19.57 -10.42
N ALA A 12 -37.72 -19.10 -11.62
CA ALA A 12 -36.42 -19.36 -12.21
C ALA A 12 -35.36 -18.53 -11.46
N ALA A 13 -34.65 -19.17 -10.54
CA ALA A 13 -33.46 -18.60 -9.92
C ALA A 13 -32.33 -18.53 -10.96
N SER A 14 -32.06 -17.35 -11.49
CA SER A 14 -30.86 -17.08 -12.28
C SER A 14 -29.64 -17.16 -11.36
N PHE A 15 -28.87 -18.24 -11.44
CA PHE A 15 -27.52 -18.31 -10.88
C PHE A 15 -26.63 -17.36 -11.67
N GLN A 16 -26.55 -16.11 -11.25
CA GLN A 16 -25.54 -15.17 -11.74
C GLN A 16 -24.23 -15.51 -11.04
N THR A 17 -23.31 -16.16 -11.75
CA THR A 17 -21.93 -16.36 -11.30
C THR A 17 -21.32 -14.98 -11.04
N PRO A 18 -20.87 -14.67 -9.81
CA PRO A 18 -20.16 -13.42 -9.55
C PRO A 18 -18.95 -13.31 -10.50
N PRO A 19 -18.65 -12.13 -11.05
CA PRO A 19 -17.44 -11.95 -11.83
C PRO A 19 -16.25 -12.35 -10.95
N ALA A 20 -15.43 -13.28 -11.46
CA ALA A 20 -14.15 -13.60 -10.84
C ALA A 20 -13.39 -12.28 -10.63
N LYS A 21 -13.10 -11.94 -9.37
CA LYS A 21 -12.15 -10.87 -9.06
C LYS A 21 -10.88 -11.23 -9.84
N ARG A 22 -10.49 -10.37 -10.77
CA ARG A 22 -9.18 -10.50 -11.42
C ARG A 22 -8.15 -10.48 -10.30
N ASP A 23 -7.29 -11.49 -10.27
CA ASP A 23 -6.03 -11.44 -9.51
C ASP A 23 -5.19 -10.31 -10.10
N GLU A 24 -5.49 -9.06 -9.74
CA GLU A 24 -4.46 -8.03 -9.73
C GLU A 24 -3.33 -8.59 -8.87
N PRO A 25 -2.06 -8.42 -9.26
CA PRO A 25 -0.93 -8.75 -8.40
C PRO A 25 -1.05 -7.90 -7.13
N GLN A 26 -1.77 -8.40 -6.14
CA GLN A 26 -1.93 -7.74 -4.86
C GLN A 26 -0.58 -7.84 -4.20
N LEU A 27 0.02 -6.68 -3.94
CA LEU A 27 1.19 -6.60 -3.10
C LEU A 27 0.92 -7.39 -1.82
N SER A 28 1.90 -8.20 -1.43
CA SER A 28 1.84 -8.87 -0.14
C SER A 28 1.73 -7.83 0.98
N GLN A 29 1.30 -8.26 2.17
CA GLN A 29 1.31 -7.36 3.34
C GLN A 29 2.71 -6.83 3.64
N GLU A 30 3.74 -7.65 3.41
CA GLU A 30 5.15 -7.26 3.54
C GLU A 30 5.51 -6.15 2.54
N HIS A 31 5.25 -6.35 1.25
CA HIS A 31 5.51 -5.34 0.21
C HIS A 31 4.74 -4.04 0.45
N THR A 32 3.49 -4.15 0.91
CA THR A 32 2.68 -2.99 1.30
C THR A 32 3.32 -2.22 2.45
N ALA A 33 3.81 -2.92 3.48
CA ALA A 33 4.51 -2.30 4.60
C ALA A 33 5.82 -1.64 4.16
N MET A 34 6.60 -2.30 3.29
CA MET A 34 7.82 -1.76 2.70
C MET A 34 7.57 -0.47 1.93
N LEU A 35 6.54 -0.42 1.08
CA LEU A 35 6.16 0.82 0.37
C LEU A 35 5.74 1.92 1.33
N ARG A 36 4.91 1.60 2.31
CA ARG A 36 4.45 2.57 3.32
C ARG A 36 5.62 3.19 4.07
N CYS A 37 6.58 2.37 4.51
CA CYS A 37 7.73 2.86 5.26
C CYS A 37 8.75 3.57 4.37
N SER A 38 8.97 3.09 3.14
CA SER A 38 9.79 3.80 2.14
C SER A 38 9.24 5.21 1.87
N ALA A 39 7.92 5.35 1.70
CA ALA A 39 7.26 6.64 1.51
C ALA A 39 7.36 7.54 2.75
N ALA A 40 7.11 7.00 3.95
CA ALA A 40 7.22 7.76 5.20
C ALA A 40 8.64 8.31 5.41
N PHE A 41 9.67 7.50 5.15
CA PHE A 41 11.07 7.93 5.25
C PHE A 41 11.43 8.99 4.21
N ALA A 42 10.93 8.87 2.98
CA ALA A 42 11.15 9.88 1.95
C ALA A 42 10.54 11.23 2.37
N LEU A 43 9.32 11.24 2.92
CA LEU A 43 8.66 12.46 3.42
C LEU A 43 9.44 13.09 4.58
N VAL A 44 9.84 12.29 5.58
CA VAL A 44 10.59 12.79 6.73
C VAL A 44 11.98 13.28 6.31
N SER A 45 12.71 12.54 5.47
CA SER A 45 14.02 12.97 4.95
C SER A 45 13.90 14.30 4.19
N TYR A 46 12.89 14.43 3.32
CA TYR A 46 12.63 15.69 2.62
C TYR A 46 12.35 16.84 3.60
N GLY A 47 11.49 16.63 4.60
CA GLY A 47 11.23 17.65 5.63
C GLY A 47 12.49 18.04 6.41
N GLN A 48 13.30 17.06 6.83
CA GLN A 48 14.57 17.28 7.54
C GLN A 48 15.53 18.12 6.68
N ALA A 49 15.67 17.80 5.40
CA ALA A 49 16.52 18.53 4.46
C ALA A 49 16.06 19.97 4.21
N ASN A 50 14.75 20.25 4.35
CA ASN A 50 14.15 21.57 4.15
C ASN A 50 13.92 22.34 5.46
N GLY A 51 14.38 21.81 6.58
CA GLY A 51 14.32 22.51 7.86
C GLY A 51 12.97 22.41 8.58
N ASP A 52 12.09 21.49 8.19
CA ASP A 52 10.80 21.26 8.86
C ASP A 52 10.99 20.73 10.28
N GLU A 53 10.48 21.47 11.27
CA GLU A 53 10.59 21.13 12.69
C GLU A 53 9.83 19.86 13.06
N ALA A 54 8.70 19.56 12.40
CA ALA A 54 7.97 18.32 12.63
C ALA A 54 8.78 17.11 12.15
N ALA A 55 9.44 17.23 10.99
CA ALA A 55 10.30 16.17 10.48
C ALA A 55 11.58 16.00 11.32
N LYS A 56 12.11 17.07 11.91
CA LYS A 56 13.26 17.03 12.84
C LYS A 56 12.94 16.40 14.20
N ALA A 57 11.66 16.28 14.57
CA ALA A 57 11.26 15.55 15.77
C ALA A 57 11.51 14.04 15.65
N TRP A 58 11.58 13.53 14.42
CA TRP A 58 11.99 12.15 14.13
C TRP A 58 13.53 12.01 14.12
N PRO A 59 14.07 10.81 14.41
CA PRO A 59 15.49 10.53 14.23
C PRO A 59 15.97 10.87 12.81
N THR A 60 17.26 11.17 12.66
CA THR A 60 17.86 11.38 11.34
C THR A 60 17.65 10.13 10.47
N ILE A 61 16.91 10.28 9.38
CA ILE A 61 16.49 9.16 8.54
C ILE A 61 17.60 8.77 7.55
N ASP A 62 18.24 9.76 6.93
CA ASP A 62 19.30 9.49 5.97
C ASP A 62 20.67 9.28 6.64
N PRO A 63 21.50 8.37 6.09
CA PRO A 63 21.35 7.70 4.79
C PRO A 63 20.51 6.41 4.80
N ARG A 64 20.18 5.88 5.98
CA ARG A 64 19.54 4.55 6.16
C ARG A 64 18.18 4.46 5.48
N GLY A 65 17.34 5.48 5.60
CA GLY A 65 16.02 5.51 4.96
C GLY A 65 16.08 5.49 3.44
N ARG A 66 17.02 6.20 2.83
CA ARG A 66 17.27 6.12 1.38
C ARG A 66 17.75 4.73 0.94
N GLU A 67 18.63 4.09 1.72
CA GLU A 67 19.04 2.72 1.40
C GLU A 67 17.88 1.73 1.53
N PHE A 68 17.09 1.84 2.60
CA PHE A 68 15.87 1.06 2.79
C PHE A 68 14.90 1.21 1.62
N PHE A 69 14.68 2.44 1.14
CA PHE A 69 13.83 2.73 -0.03
C PHE A 69 14.32 1.95 -1.26
N VAL A 70 15.61 2.08 -1.59
CA VAL A 70 16.18 1.42 -2.79
C VAL A 70 16.07 -0.09 -2.69
N ARG A 71 16.45 -0.69 -1.56
CA ARG A 71 16.40 -2.14 -1.35
C ARG A 71 14.97 -2.68 -1.35
N SER A 72 14.03 -1.94 -0.76
CA SER A 72 12.61 -2.30 -0.73
C SER A 72 12.00 -2.31 -2.12
N LEU A 73 12.22 -1.26 -2.91
CA LEU A 73 11.69 -1.18 -4.27
C LEU A 73 12.31 -2.27 -5.17
N ALA A 74 13.61 -2.54 -5.04
CA ALA A 74 14.26 -3.63 -5.75
C ALA A 74 13.64 -4.99 -5.40
N LYS A 75 13.44 -5.28 -4.11
CA LYS A 75 12.78 -6.53 -3.67
C LYS A 75 11.36 -6.67 -4.24
N ILE A 76 10.58 -5.59 -4.28
CA ILE A 76 9.23 -5.63 -4.87
C ILE A 76 9.30 -5.95 -6.36
N ILE A 77 10.22 -5.32 -7.10
CA ILE A 77 10.45 -5.62 -8.52
C ILE A 77 10.80 -7.10 -8.71
N ASP A 78 11.77 -7.61 -7.94
CA ASP A 78 12.25 -8.99 -8.06
C ASP A 78 11.15 -10.02 -7.72
N ASP A 79 10.34 -9.76 -6.68
CA ASP A 79 9.31 -10.69 -6.21
C ASP A 79 8.04 -10.67 -7.08
N THR A 80 7.73 -9.56 -7.75
CA THR A 80 6.45 -9.35 -8.46
C THR A 80 6.58 -9.25 -9.98
N GLY A 81 7.79 -9.01 -10.50
CA GLY A 81 8.02 -8.73 -11.91
C GLY A 81 7.54 -7.35 -12.38
N MET A 82 7.13 -6.46 -11.47
CA MET A 82 6.77 -5.07 -11.80
C MET A 82 7.96 -4.30 -12.36
N THR A 83 7.70 -3.33 -13.23
CA THR A 83 8.74 -2.43 -13.72
C THR A 83 9.11 -1.39 -12.66
N ARG A 84 10.28 -0.79 -12.82
CA ARG A 84 10.73 0.35 -11.99
C ARG A 84 9.69 1.47 -11.95
N ASP A 85 9.09 1.79 -13.09
CA ASP A 85 8.10 2.86 -13.20
C ASP A 85 6.81 2.51 -12.45
N GLN A 86 6.35 1.26 -12.55
CA GLN A 86 5.18 0.79 -11.81
C GLN A 86 5.40 0.88 -10.28
N VAL A 87 6.54 0.41 -9.78
CA VAL A 87 6.82 0.47 -8.33
C VAL A 87 7.07 1.90 -7.86
N SER A 88 7.67 2.76 -8.69
CA SER A 88 7.84 4.19 -8.37
C SER A 88 6.48 4.89 -8.25
N GLN A 89 5.55 4.63 -9.15
CA GLN A 89 4.17 5.15 -9.08
C GLN A 89 3.44 4.67 -7.81
N LEU A 90 3.65 3.40 -7.41
CA LEU A 90 3.10 2.88 -6.16
C LEU A 90 3.68 3.59 -4.92
N ALA A 91 4.99 3.87 -4.92
CA ALA A 91 5.64 4.60 -3.83
C ALA A 91 5.15 6.05 -3.74
N GLU A 92 5.02 6.74 -4.88
CA GLU A 92 4.46 8.10 -4.98
C GLU A 92 3.00 8.15 -4.49
N ALA A 93 2.16 7.23 -4.97
CA ALA A 93 0.77 7.13 -4.53
C ALA A 93 0.68 6.84 -3.02
N GLN A 94 1.59 6.04 -2.48
CA GLN A 94 1.65 5.76 -1.06
C GLN A 94 2.10 6.97 -0.24
N ALA A 95 3.04 7.79 -0.74
CA ALA A 95 3.41 9.06 -0.11
C ALA A 95 2.23 10.03 -0.09
N GLN A 96 1.54 10.19 -1.22
CA GLN A 96 0.35 11.04 -1.31
C GLN A 96 -0.74 10.59 -0.33
N ARG A 97 -1.01 9.28 -0.24
CA ARG A 97 -1.96 8.73 0.73
C ARG A 97 -1.59 9.08 2.17
N LEU A 98 -0.30 9.02 2.54
CA LEU A 98 0.13 9.34 3.90
C LEU A 98 -0.12 10.82 4.23
N LEU A 99 0.07 11.71 3.26
CA LEU A 99 -0.20 13.14 3.40
C LEU A 99 -1.71 13.43 3.46
N ASP A 100 -2.49 12.90 2.51
CA ASP A 100 -3.94 13.16 2.41
C ASP A 100 -4.71 12.70 3.66
N ALA A 101 -4.26 11.60 4.26
CA ALA A 101 -4.90 11.00 5.43
C ALA A 101 -4.23 11.37 6.76
N ASP A 102 -3.22 12.25 6.74
CA ASP A 102 -2.45 12.67 7.92
C ASP A 102 -1.92 11.47 8.76
N LEU A 103 -1.37 10.47 8.07
CA LEU A 103 -1.01 9.19 8.67
C LEU A 103 0.48 9.10 9.04
N LEU A 104 1.30 10.10 8.71
CA LEU A 104 2.75 10.02 8.87
C LEU A 104 3.16 9.66 10.30
N ASP A 105 2.63 10.38 11.28
CA ASP A 105 2.94 10.16 12.70
C ASP A 105 2.46 8.79 13.20
N SER A 106 1.35 8.29 12.65
CA SER A 106 0.81 6.98 13.04
C SER A 106 1.64 5.81 12.52
N VAL A 107 2.30 5.96 11.36
CA VAL A 107 3.05 4.86 10.72
C VAL A 107 4.53 4.87 11.08
N MET A 108 5.09 6.05 11.38
CA MET A 108 6.53 6.23 11.60
C MET A 108 7.11 5.34 12.70
N PRO A 109 6.48 5.15 13.89
CA PRO A 109 7.02 4.28 14.92
C PRO A 109 7.23 2.83 14.44
N GLY A 110 6.24 2.28 13.72
CA GLY A 110 6.35 0.94 13.15
C GLY A 110 7.37 0.87 12.01
N CYS A 111 7.51 1.94 11.24
CA CYS A 111 8.49 2.00 10.18
C CYS A 111 9.92 2.04 10.71
N LEU A 112 10.20 2.80 11.77
CA LEU A 112 11.52 2.81 12.40
C LEU A 112 11.95 1.41 12.89
N LEU A 113 11.02 0.63 13.46
CA LEU A 113 11.29 -0.78 13.82
C LEU A 113 11.66 -1.63 12.59
N MET A 114 10.97 -1.43 11.47
CA MET A 114 11.27 -2.12 10.21
C MET A 114 12.62 -1.69 9.62
N LEU A 115 12.99 -0.41 9.75
CA LEU A 115 14.29 0.10 9.34
C LEU A 115 15.41 -0.59 10.12
N ASP A 116 15.28 -0.67 11.44
CA ASP A 116 16.27 -1.34 12.31
C ASP A 116 16.37 -2.84 12.03
N ALA A 117 15.26 -3.49 11.68
CA ALA A 117 15.25 -4.91 11.32
C ALA A 117 15.81 -5.20 9.91
N SER A 118 15.91 -4.20 9.03
CA SER A 118 16.28 -4.38 7.62
C SER A 118 17.79 -4.62 7.37
N GLY A 119 18.61 -4.40 8.40
CA GLY A 119 20.07 -4.54 8.33
C GLY A 119 20.77 -3.44 7.54
N VAL A 120 20.12 -2.27 7.34
CA VAL A 120 20.76 -1.00 6.91
C VAL A 120 21.09 -0.10 8.09
#